data_AF-A0A0L0MDD2-F1
#
_entry.id   AF-A0A0L0MDD2-F1
#
_cell.length_a   1.000
_cell.length_b   1.000
_cell.length_c   1.000
_cell.angle_alpha   90.00
_cell.angle_beta   90.00
_cell.angle_gamma   90.00
#
_symmetry.space_group_name_H-M   'P 1'
#
loop_
_entity.id
_entity.type
_entity.pdbx_description
1 polymer ?
#
loop_
_entity_poly.entity_id
_entity_poly.type
_entity_poly.pdbx_seq_one_letter_code
_entity_poly.pdbx_strand_id
1 'polypeptide(L)'
;MTSRPDLPVQFEALPNPRGGSVRLAEMALADALHAFQRQSETAPVLKRAISALQSAGWLPAQRFAEALALVAPLGEESELTHGRIADALSVFGAAVERHNLRELSCSTALFDHYRGLHALLANHTRIAPVSYDDLALAGRAIAPSTLSGIAPDRLARLRAHYEDALLKLLRAPAGEIGEHYTRLDECLGELGSTDPYDFWRLALNTVWALRERGDRQGGAEPDGHADIKRLYARFNLVLADQAHASTYAPRSLVRATLALLWRDFALFGATPDDAERVDVLRDYGLTVAWHIAGTPASEAAWEEGAAQANEDATHKSATRDLGVLRVNATAYENFLQSAEASIEGLVERGTKASETGTVDASAALHSADASHRLGAAACALGLGHVALLADTLGLAWRRVAHHGEARPGEHHDSGDTRGLDAAVPERAAHMLRSMLHQAAAGIAPSDGRASVVALTSMIERPVALAR
;
A
#
# COMPACT_ATOMS: atom_id res chain seq x y z
N MET A 1 -10.19 14.57 -23.10
CA MET A 1 -8.90 14.89 -23.74
C MET A 1 -7.83 14.73 -22.69
N THR A 2 -7.20 13.56 -22.66
CA THR A 2 -6.26 13.14 -21.62
C THR A 2 -4.89 13.71 -21.94
N SER A 3 -4.42 14.61 -21.06
CA SER A 3 -3.09 15.20 -21.11
C SER A 3 -2.04 14.11 -20.91
N ARG A 4 -1.39 13.75 -22.00
CA ARG A 4 -0.11 13.02 -22.01
C ARG A 4 0.94 13.97 -21.41
N PRO A 5 1.64 13.62 -20.32
CA PRO A 5 2.82 14.37 -19.94
C PRO A 5 3.97 13.97 -20.87
N ASP A 6 4.54 14.95 -21.57
CA ASP A 6 5.86 14.84 -22.16
C ASP A 6 6.87 14.38 -21.09
N LEU A 7 7.53 13.26 -21.31
CA LEU A 7 8.64 12.79 -20.49
C LEU A 7 9.87 12.56 -21.38
N PRO A 8 10.87 13.47 -21.36
CA PRO A 8 12.24 13.13 -21.64
C PRO A 8 13.02 13.11 -20.32
N VAL A 9 12.72 12.13 -19.46
CA VAL A 9 13.72 11.45 -18.63
C VAL A 9 13.22 10.02 -18.51
N GLN A 10 13.77 9.13 -19.34
CA GLN A 10 13.72 7.71 -19.04
C GLN A 10 14.49 7.54 -17.72
N PHE A 11 13.75 7.44 -16.61
CA PHE A 11 14.25 6.56 -15.57
C PHE A 11 14.27 5.18 -16.23
N GLU A 12 15.45 4.72 -16.66
CA GLU A 12 15.74 3.31 -16.68
C GLU A 12 15.48 2.83 -15.26
N ALA A 13 14.23 2.40 -15.03
CA ALA A 13 13.88 1.63 -13.87
C ALA A 13 14.66 0.33 -14.01
N LEU A 14 15.92 0.33 -13.55
CA LEU A 14 16.47 -0.86 -12.93
C LEU A 14 15.44 -1.23 -11.87
N PRO A 15 14.65 -2.30 -12.05
CA PRO A 15 13.87 -2.77 -10.94
C PRO A 15 14.93 -3.32 -9.98
N ASN A 16 15.07 -2.70 -8.81
CA ASN A 16 16.02 -3.00 -7.74
C ASN A 16 17.41 -2.35 -7.82
N PRO A 17 17.60 -1.10 -7.35
CA PRO A 17 18.67 -0.92 -6.38
C PRO A 17 18.18 -1.64 -5.11
N ARG A 18 18.82 -2.76 -4.75
CA ARG A 18 18.60 -3.39 -3.43
C ARG A 18 18.60 -2.26 -2.41
N GLY A 19 17.46 -2.10 -1.73
CA GLY A 19 17.24 -0.98 -0.85
C GLY A 19 18.27 -0.97 0.29
N GLY A 20 18.12 -0.03 1.20
CA GLY A 20 18.97 -0.02 2.38
C GLY A 20 18.84 -1.32 3.17
N SER A 21 19.94 -1.78 3.75
CA SER A 21 19.97 -2.91 4.68
C SER A 21 19.75 -2.42 6.10
N VAL A 22 19.04 -3.20 6.92
CA VAL A 22 18.89 -2.95 8.36
C VAL A 22 19.68 -4.03 9.09
N ARG A 23 21.01 -3.90 9.09
CA ARG A 23 21.93 -4.94 9.59
C ARG A 23 21.64 -5.40 11.01
N LEU A 24 21.19 -4.48 11.88
CA LEU A 24 20.81 -4.84 13.25
C LEU A 24 19.58 -5.76 13.28
N ALA A 25 18.63 -5.57 12.37
CA ALA A 25 17.47 -6.45 12.25
C ALA A 25 17.87 -7.80 11.66
N GLU A 26 18.67 -7.82 10.58
CA GLU A 26 19.17 -9.05 9.95
C GLU A 26 19.92 -9.94 10.96
N MET A 27 20.89 -9.35 11.68
CA MET A 27 21.66 -10.06 12.71
C MET A 27 20.75 -10.55 13.84
N ALA A 28 19.80 -9.74 14.29
CA ALA A 28 18.86 -10.14 15.33
C ALA A 28 17.93 -11.27 14.85
N LEU A 29 17.49 -11.29 13.59
CA LEU A 29 16.64 -12.36 13.08
C LEU A 29 17.41 -13.67 12.95
N ALA A 30 18.66 -13.63 12.49
CA ALA A 30 19.55 -14.79 12.48
C ALA A 30 19.81 -15.33 13.90
N ASP A 31 20.15 -14.44 14.84
CA ASP A 31 20.31 -14.78 16.26
C ASP A 31 19.03 -15.39 16.84
N ALA A 32 17.86 -14.85 16.48
CA ALA A 32 16.57 -15.33 16.96
C ALA A 32 16.29 -16.73 16.44
N LEU A 33 16.59 -17.02 15.17
CA LEU A 33 16.43 -18.34 14.58
C LEU A 33 17.33 -19.36 15.30
N HIS A 34 18.60 -19.00 15.51
CA HIS A 34 19.54 -19.83 16.24
C HIS A 34 19.16 -20.03 17.71
N ALA A 35 18.58 -19.02 18.35
CA ALA A 35 18.09 -19.11 19.72
C ALA A 35 16.86 -20.01 19.82
N PHE A 36 15.91 -19.86 18.88
CA PHE A 36 14.67 -20.63 18.81
C PHE A 36 14.94 -22.11 18.56
N GLN A 37 15.80 -22.44 17.59
CA GLN A 37 16.20 -23.82 17.28
C GLN A 37 16.89 -24.52 18.46
N ARG A 38 17.59 -23.76 19.31
CA ARG A 38 18.25 -24.28 20.52
C ARG A 38 17.34 -24.26 21.76
N GLN A 39 16.06 -23.94 21.59
CA GLN A 39 15.08 -23.80 22.69
C GLN A 39 15.58 -22.84 23.78
N SER A 40 16.16 -21.71 23.37
CA SER A 40 16.67 -20.66 24.24
C SER A 40 15.87 -19.36 24.09
N GLU A 41 16.11 -18.40 24.99
CA GLU A 41 15.32 -17.16 25.05
C GLU A 41 15.36 -16.36 23.73
N THR A 42 14.27 -16.43 22.96
CA THR A 42 14.14 -15.76 21.65
C THR A 42 13.59 -14.33 21.78
N ALA A 43 12.77 -14.06 22.80
CA ALA A 43 12.10 -12.78 23.01
C ALA A 43 13.03 -11.55 23.07
N PRO A 44 14.15 -11.53 23.81
CA PRO A 44 15.02 -10.34 23.86
C PRO A 44 15.64 -10.04 22.50
N VAL A 45 15.93 -11.08 21.71
CA VAL A 45 16.51 -10.93 20.38
C VAL A 45 15.50 -10.36 19.40
N LEU A 46 14.28 -10.89 19.38
CA LEU A 46 13.20 -10.36 18.53
C LEU A 46 12.83 -8.91 18.88
N LYS A 47 12.90 -8.51 20.16
CA LYS A 47 12.73 -7.10 20.55
C LYS A 47 13.77 -6.17 19.90
N ARG A 48 15.02 -6.62 19.73
CA ARG A 48 16.05 -5.85 19.00
C ARG A 48 15.68 -5.70 17.52
N ALA A 49 15.22 -6.78 16.89
CA ALA A 49 14.76 -6.74 15.50
C ALA A 49 13.57 -5.78 15.33
N ILE A 50 12.56 -5.86 16.19
CA ILE A 50 11.39 -4.97 16.19
C ILE A 50 11.83 -3.49 16.28
N SER A 51 12.70 -3.16 17.23
CA SER A 51 13.18 -1.78 17.41
C SER A 51 13.96 -1.27 16.19
N ALA A 52 14.79 -2.12 15.56
CA ALA A 52 15.56 -1.76 14.38
C ALA A 52 14.64 -1.52 13.16
N LEU A 53 13.68 -2.43 12.93
CA LEU A 53 12.69 -2.31 11.84
C LEU A 53 11.78 -1.09 12.03
N GLN A 54 11.34 -0.83 13.26
CA GLN A 54 10.56 0.36 13.59
C GLN A 54 11.37 1.65 13.33
N SER A 55 12.64 1.67 13.72
CA SER A 55 13.52 2.83 13.50
C SER A 55 13.77 3.09 12.01
N ALA A 56 13.82 2.02 11.20
CA ALA A 56 13.93 2.12 9.74
C ALA A 56 12.60 2.49 9.04
N GLY A 57 11.47 2.38 9.73
CA GLY A 57 10.14 2.58 9.16
C GLY A 57 9.63 1.39 8.35
N TRP A 58 10.16 0.20 8.59
CA TRP A 58 9.78 -1.04 7.92
C TRP A 58 8.57 -1.66 8.62
N LEU A 59 7.44 -0.94 8.62
CA LEU A 59 6.28 -1.23 9.46
C LEU A 59 5.67 -2.63 9.25
N PRO A 60 5.51 -3.16 8.00
CA PRO A 60 5.01 -4.52 7.82
C PRO A 60 5.94 -5.56 8.45
N ALA A 61 7.25 -5.41 8.25
CA ALA A 61 8.26 -6.29 8.85
C ALA A 61 8.28 -6.19 10.39
N GLN A 62 8.11 -4.99 10.95
CA GLN A 62 7.95 -4.79 12.39
C GLN A 62 6.74 -5.59 12.91
N ARG A 63 5.56 -5.48 12.27
CA ARG A 63 4.35 -6.22 12.69
C ARG A 63 4.54 -7.73 12.61
N PHE A 64 5.26 -8.21 11.59
CA PHE A 64 5.61 -9.62 11.48
C PHE A 64 6.51 -10.07 12.63
N ALA A 65 7.57 -9.31 12.93
CA ALA A 65 8.47 -9.59 14.03
C ALA A 65 7.77 -9.56 15.40
N GLU A 66 6.78 -8.67 15.59
CA GLU A 66 5.91 -8.66 16.77
C GLU A 66 5.07 -9.93 16.88
N ALA A 67 4.45 -10.39 15.79
CA ALA A 67 3.70 -11.64 15.78
C ALA A 67 4.59 -12.83 16.13
N LEU A 68 5.81 -12.90 15.57
CA LEU A 68 6.82 -13.89 15.93
C LEU A 68 7.18 -13.85 17.42
N ALA A 69 7.39 -12.66 17.98
CA ALA A 69 7.72 -12.50 19.40
C ALA A 69 6.59 -12.97 20.32
N LEU A 70 5.33 -12.81 19.90
CA LEU A 70 4.17 -13.27 20.65
C LEU A 70 3.98 -14.79 20.60
N VAL A 71 4.29 -15.43 19.47
CA VAL A 71 4.13 -16.89 19.33
C VAL A 71 5.37 -17.70 19.71
N ALA A 72 6.55 -17.09 19.78
CA ALA A 72 7.79 -17.81 20.09
C ALA A 72 7.70 -18.71 21.35
N PRO A 73 7.05 -18.30 22.46
CA PRO A 73 6.87 -19.19 23.62
C PRO A 73 6.02 -20.43 23.35
N LEU A 74 5.13 -20.41 22.35
CA LEU A 74 4.26 -21.53 21.97
C LEU A 74 5.04 -22.63 21.21
N GLY A 75 6.28 -22.36 20.82
CA GLY A 75 7.13 -23.32 20.13
C GLY A 75 7.45 -24.59 20.95
N GLU A 76 7.27 -24.56 22.27
CA GLU A 76 7.50 -25.71 23.15
C GLU A 76 6.29 -26.66 23.22
N GLU A 77 5.12 -26.28 22.70
CA GLU A 77 3.89 -27.06 22.83
C GLU A 77 3.87 -28.32 21.96
N SER A 78 4.46 -28.25 20.76
CA SER A 78 4.57 -29.40 19.86
C SER A 78 5.65 -29.19 18.80
N GLU A 79 6.23 -30.29 18.31
CA GLU A 79 7.18 -30.28 17.17
C GLU A 79 6.60 -29.62 15.91
N LEU A 80 5.28 -29.76 15.69
CA LEU A 80 4.60 -29.13 14.54
C LEU A 80 4.53 -27.60 14.70
N THR A 81 4.18 -27.12 15.90
CA THR A 81 4.18 -25.68 16.22
C THR A 81 5.59 -25.12 16.14
N HIS A 82 6.57 -25.84 16.68
CA HIS A 82 7.99 -25.50 16.60
C HIS A 82 8.44 -25.34 15.15
N GLY A 83 8.23 -26.37 14.32
CA GLY A 83 8.60 -26.34 12.90
C GLY A 83 7.97 -25.19 12.14
N ARG A 84 6.68 -24.89 12.41
CA ARG A 84 5.96 -23.78 11.76
C ARG A 84 6.53 -22.41 12.11
N ILE A 85 6.90 -22.19 13.38
CA ILE A 85 7.49 -20.92 13.83
C ILE A 85 8.92 -20.78 13.30
N ALA A 86 9.72 -21.85 13.32
CA ALA A 86 11.07 -21.85 12.77
C ALA A 86 11.08 -21.53 11.27
N ASP A 87 10.17 -22.15 10.51
CA ASP A 87 9.98 -21.90 9.09
C ASP A 87 9.58 -20.44 8.82
N ALA A 88 8.57 -19.94 9.53
CA ALA A 88 8.16 -18.54 9.41
C ALA A 88 9.28 -17.54 9.73
N LEU A 89 10.09 -17.83 10.75
CA LEU A 89 11.24 -17.00 11.14
C LEU A 89 12.36 -17.03 10.08
N SER A 90 12.63 -18.21 9.50
CA SER A 90 13.58 -18.40 8.41
C SER A 90 13.15 -17.65 7.14
N VAL A 91 11.92 -17.86 6.69
CA VAL A 91 11.36 -17.21 5.49
C VAL A 91 11.32 -15.68 5.67
N PHE A 92 10.93 -15.21 6.85
CA PHE A 92 10.93 -13.78 7.16
C PHE A 92 12.35 -13.19 7.19
N GLY A 93 13.31 -13.88 7.81
CA GLY A 93 14.72 -13.46 7.79
C GLY A 93 15.26 -13.29 6.37
N ALA A 94 15.03 -14.29 5.51
CA ALA A 94 15.44 -14.24 4.11
C ALA A 94 14.75 -13.09 3.34
N ALA A 95 13.50 -12.77 3.64
CA ALA A 95 12.79 -11.64 3.03
C ALA A 95 13.36 -10.28 3.46
N VAL A 96 13.77 -10.14 4.72
CA VAL A 96 14.43 -8.92 5.21
C VAL A 96 15.78 -8.73 4.52
N GLU A 97 16.53 -9.80 4.28
CA GLU A 97 17.83 -9.77 3.57
C GLU A 97 17.72 -9.42 2.08
N ARG A 98 16.54 -9.55 1.46
CA ARG A 98 16.29 -9.12 0.07
C ARG A 98 16.13 -7.60 -0.08
N HIS A 99 16.04 -6.86 1.03
CA HIS A 99 15.96 -5.39 1.08
C HIS A 99 14.83 -4.78 0.26
N ASN A 100 13.72 -5.52 0.11
CA ASN A 100 12.58 -5.11 -0.69
C ASN A 100 11.37 -4.76 0.19
N LEU A 101 11.15 -3.46 0.40
CA LEU A 101 10.02 -2.97 1.21
C LEU A 101 8.65 -3.38 0.64
N ARG A 102 8.52 -3.51 -0.68
CA ARG A 102 7.26 -3.93 -1.30
C ARG A 102 7.01 -5.40 -1.07
N GLU A 103 8.04 -6.23 -1.14
CA GLU A 103 7.95 -7.64 -0.81
C GLU A 103 7.50 -7.84 0.64
N LEU A 104 8.14 -7.15 1.58
CA LEU A 104 7.80 -7.21 3.01
C LEU A 104 6.36 -6.76 3.30
N SER A 105 5.77 -5.95 2.43
CA SER A 105 4.38 -5.50 2.52
C SER A 105 3.42 -6.47 1.85
N CYS A 106 3.77 -6.95 0.65
CA CYS A 106 2.80 -7.52 -0.28
C CYS A 106 2.95 -9.02 -0.56
N SER A 107 4.03 -9.67 -0.12
CA SER A 107 4.24 -11.09 -0.38
C SER A 107 3.11 -11.95 0.20
N THR A 108 2.48 -12.77 -0.65
CA THR A 108 1.44 -13.73 -0.23
C THR A 108 2.01 -14.82 0.65
N ALA A 109 3.23 -15.29 0.33
CA ALA A 109 3.93 -16.29 1.13
C ALA A 109 4.18 -15.77 2.56
N LEU A 110 4.70 -14.54 2.70
CA LEU A 110 4.87 -13.92 4.02
C LEU A 110 3.52 -13.76 4.71
N PHE A 111 2.48 -13.29 4.01
CA PHE A 111 1.17 -13.16 4.63
C PHE A 111 0.59 -14.50 5.12
N ASP A 112 0.80 -15.61 4.40
CA ASP A 112 0.35 -16.92 4.83
C ASP A 112 1.05 -17.40 6.10
N HIS A 113 2.36 -17.15 6.21
CA HIS A 113 3.06 -17.36 7.48
C HIS A 113 2.48 -16.48 8.58
N TYR A 114 2.33 -15.17 8.34
CA TYR A 114 1.78 -14.21 9.31
C TYR A 114 0.38 -14.63 9.80
N ARG A 115 -0.52 -14.99 8.87
CA ARG A 115 -1.85 -15.53 9.17
C ARG A 115 -1.76 -16.83 9.97
N GLY A 116 -0.82 -17.70 9.64
CA GLY A 116 -0.51 -18.92 10.39
C GLY A 116 -0.10 -18.65 11.83
N LEU A 117 0.76 -17.65 12.08
CA LEU A 117 1.16 -17.23 13.43
C LEU A 117 -0.05 -16.69 14.21
N HIS A 118 -0.89 -15.87 13.59
CA HIS A 118 -2.11 -15.37 14.24
C HIS A 118 -3.15 -16.45 14.52
N ALA A 119 -3.24 -17.49 13.68
CA ALA A 119 -4.07 -18.66 13.98
C ALA A 119 -3.56 -19.42 15.22
N LEU A 120 -2.24 -19.51 15.41
CA LEU A 120 -1.66 -20.07 16.65
C LEU A 120 -2.01 -19.20 17.87
N LEU A 121 -1.94 -17.88 17.75
CA LEU A 121 -2.34 -16.96 18.83
C LEU A 121 -3.83 -17.09 19.16
N ALA A 122 -4.69 -17.20 18.15
CA ALA A 122 -6.14 -17.30 18.34
C ALA A 122 -6.57 -18.59 19.05
N ASN A 123 -5.76 -19.65 19.01
CA ASN A 123 -6.00 -20.86 19.81
C ASN A 123 -5.80 -20.61 21.32
N HIS A 124 -4.98 -19.62 21.67
CA HIS A 124 -4.59 -19.29 23.04
C HIS A 124 -5.22 -18.01 23.57
N THR A 125 -5.81 -17.20 22.69
CA THR A 125 -6.34 -15.86 22.99
C THR A 125 -7.63 -15.62 22.20
N ARG A 126 -8.47 -14.69 22.65
CA ARG A 126 -9.68 -14.28 21.89
C ARG A 126 -9.37 -13.25 20.80
N ILE A 127 -8.21 -13.35 20.16
CA ILE A 127 -7.78 -12.40 19.12
C ILE A 127 -8.51 -12.70 17.81
N ALA A 128 -9.00 -11.65 17.15
CA ALA A 128 -9.66 -11.76 15.85
C ALA A 128 -8.68 -12.19 14.75
N PRO A 129 -9.15 -12.89 13.70
CA PRO A 129 -8.30 -13.23 12.56
C PRO A 129 -7.75 -11.97 11.90
N VAL A 130 -6.48 -12.03 11.49
CA VAL A 130 -5.83 -10.94 10.78
C VAL A 130 -6.21 -10.90 9.31
N SER A 131 -6.23 -9.68 8.78
CA SER A 131 -6.50 -9.41 7.37
C SER A 131 -5.20 -9.07 6.63
N TYR A 132 -5.19 -9.30 5.31
CA TYR A 132 -4.03 -8.99 4.48
C TYR A 132 -3.65 -7.51 4.52
N ASP A 133 -4.64 -6.64 4.57
CA ASP A 133 -4.45 -5.20 4.59
C ASP A 133 -3.90 -4.66 5.91
N ASP A 134 -3.99 -5.43 7.01
CA ASP A 134 -3.26 -5.11 8.23
C ASP A 134 -1.75 -5.09 7.96
N LEU A 135 -1.25 -6.07 7.21
CA LEU A 135 0.17 -6.15 6.88
C LEU A 135 0.52 -5.19 5.73
N ALA A 136 -0.18 -5.31 4.59
CA ALA A 136 0.19 -4.61 3.37
C ALA A 136 0.10 -3.08 3.50
N LEU A 137 -0.93 -2.57 4.16
CA LEU A 137 -1.17 -1.13 4.25
C LEU A 137 -0.73 -0.55 5.61
N ALA A 138 0.16 -1.22 6.34
CA ALA A 138 0.59 -0.81 7.67
C ALA A 138 1.03 0.67 7.70
N GLY A 139 0.43 1.47 8.59
CA GLY A 139 0.70 2.90 8.75
C GLY A 139 0.14 3.83 7.66
N ARG A 140 -0.40 3.29 6.56
CA ARG A 140 -0.95 4.08 5.44
C ARG A 140 -2.35 4.60 5.73
N ALA A 141 -2.57 5.88 5.44
CA ALA A 141 -3.89 6.52 5.47
C ALA A 141 -4.78 5.98 4.34
N ILE A 142 -6.09 5.91 4.57
CA ILE A 142 -7.07 5.42 3.59
C ILE A 142 -8.15 6.47 3.38
N ALA A 143 -8.21 7.04 2.17
CA ALA A 143 -9.28 7.98 1.84
C ALA A 143 -10.67 7.30 1.93
N PRO A 144 -11.71 7.98 2.44
CA PRO A 144 -13.07 7.44 2.44
C PRO A 144 -13.56 7.20 1.01
N SER A 145 -14.11 6.02 0.74
CA SER A 145 -14.70 5.72 -0.57
C SER A 145 -16.18 6.03 -0.58
N THR A 146 -16.62 6.78 -1.58
CA THR A 146 -18.01 7.23 -1.73
C THR A 146 -18.87 6.14 -2.34
N LEU A 147 -20.16 6.18 -2.00
CA LEU A 147 -21.21 5.40 -2.65
C LEU A 147 -22.14 6.39 -3.36
N SER A 148 -22.25 6.25 -4.68
CA SER A 148 -23.05 7.14 -5.51
C SER A 148 -24.54 7.13 -5.09
N GLY A 149 -25.20 8.29 -5.19
CA GLY A 149 -26.63 8.39 -4.97
C GLY A 149 -27.40 7.74 -6.12
N ILE A 150 -28.08 6.62 -5.85
CA ILE A 150 -28.89 5.90 -6.84
C ILE A 150 -30.35 5.92 -6.40
N ALA A 151 -31.27 6.18 -7.34
CA ALA A 151 -32.71 6.13 -7.06
C ALA A 151 -33.11 4.77 -6.45
N PRO A 152 -33.89 4.74 -5.35
CA PRO A 152 -34.18 3.51 -4.61
C PRO A 152 -34.73 2.37 -5.48
N ASP A 153 -35.65 2.68 -6.41
CA ASP A 153 -36.24 1.68 -7.31
C ASP A 153 -35.20 1.09 -8.28
N ARG A 154 -34.25 1.91 -8.74
CA ARG A 154 -33.16 1.45 -9.61
C ARG A 154 -32.20 0.57 -8.82
N LEU A 155 -31.83 0.99 -7.61
CA LEU A 155 -30.96 0.23 -6.73
C LEU A 155 -31.57 -1.13 -6.36
N ALA A 156 -32.86 -1.18 -6.06
CA ALA A 156 -33.57 -2.43 -5.76
C ALA A 156 -33.53 -3.43 -6.93
N ARG A 157 -33.73 -2.95 -8.17
CA ARG A 157 -33.61 -3.80 -9.38
C ARG A 157 -32.19 -4.29 -9.61
N LEU A 158 -31.20 -3.41 -9.49
CA LEU A 158 -29.79 -3.77 -9.65
C LEU A 158 -29.35 -4.80 -8.61
N ARG A 159 -29.73 -4.59 -7.35
CA ARG A 159 -29.45 -5.53 -6.27
C ARG A 159 -30.08 -6.90 -6.52
N ALA A 160 -31.32 -6.96 -7.01
CA ALA A 160 -31.95 -8.24 -7.35
C ALA A 160 -31.19 -8.98 -8.46
N HIS A 161 -30.69 -8.28 -9.48
CA HIS A 161 -29.87 -8.88 -10.55
C HIS A 161 -28.50 -9.33 -10.05
N TYR A 162 -27.89 -8.52 -9.17
CA TYR A 162 -26.62 -8.85 -8.54
C TYR A 162 -26.75 -10.10 -7.65
N GLU A 163 -27.77 -10.17 -6.79
CA GLU A 163 -28.02 -11.29 -5.88
C GLU A 163 -28.32 -12.59 -6.65
N ASP A 164 -29.08 -12.52 -7.74
CA ASP A 164 -29.33 -13.67 -8.63
C ASP A 164 -28.03 -14.18 -9.27
N ALA A 165 -27.21 -13.29 -9.84
CA ALA A 165 -25.94 -13.64 -10.45
C ALA A 165 -24.94 -14.19 -9.40
N LEU A 166 -24.89 -13.60 -8.22
CA LEU A 166 -24.04 -14.05 -7.12
C LEU A 166 -24.46 -15.45 -6.64
N LEU A 167 -25.76 -15.69 -6.47
CA LEU A 167 -26.27 -17.00 -6.04
C LEU A 167 -25.89 -18.09 -7.04
N LYS A 168 -26.00 -17.79 -8.35
CA LYS A 168 -25.58 -18.70 -9.41
C LYS A 168 -24.08 -18.93 -9.38
N LEU A 169 -23.26 -17.88 -9.25
CA LEU A 169 -21.80 -17.99 -9.11
C LEU A 169 -21.37 -18.86 -7.90
N LEU A 170 -22.03 -18.69 -6.76
CA LEU A 170 -21.72 -19.45 -5.54
C LEU A 170 -22.10 -20.94 -5.66
N ARG A 171 -23.13 -21.25 -6.45
CA ARG A 171 -23.60 -22.63 -6.69
C ARG A 171 -22.96 -23.31 -7.90
N ALA A 172 -22.39 -22.55 -8.83
CA ALA A 172 -21.85 -23.06 -10.08
C ALA A 172 -20.60 -23.94 -9.84
N PRO A 173 -20.48 -25.07 -10.57
CA PRO A 173 -19.28 -25.89 -10.58
C PRO A 173 -18.10 -25.13 -11.23
N ALA A 174 -16.87 -25.53 -10.92
CA ALA A 174 -15.66 -24.96 -11.49
C ALA A 174 -15.60 -25.26 -13.00
N GLY A 175 -16.07 -24.31 -13.83
CA GLY A 175 -16.12 -24.43 -15.28
C GLY A 175 -17.19 -23.56 -15.95
N GLU A 176 -18.27 -23.23 -15.25
CA GLU A 176 -19.41 -22.46 -15.77
C GLU A 176 -19.57 -21.09 -15.07
N ILE A 177 -18.46 -20.49 -14.64
CA ILE A 177 -18.47 -19.29 -13.79
C ILE A 177 -18.30 -17.98 -14.56
N GLY A 178 -17.86 -18.03 -15.82
CA GLY A 178 -17.49 -16.87 -16.62
C GLY A 178 -18.65 -15.88 -16.86
N GLU A 179 -19.81 -16.38 -17.31
CA GLU A 179 -20.98 -15.54 -17.58
C GLU A 179 -21.49 -14.83 -16.30
N HIS A 180 -21.43 -15.52 -15.16
CA HIS A 180 -21.83 -14.95 -13.89
C HIS A 180 -20.89 -13.83 -13.43
N TYR A 181 -19.59 -13.93 -13.69
CA TYR A 181 -18.66 -12.83 -13.44
C TYR A 181 -18.96 -11.62 -14.32
N THR A 182 -19.19 -11.82 -15.62
CA THR A 182 -19.56 -10.74 -16.53
C THR A 182 -20.80 -10.00 -16.05
N ARG A 183 -21.84 -10.76 -15.65
CA ARG A 183 -23.08 -10.16 -15.15
C ARG A 183 -22.91 -9.37 -13.86
N LEU A 184 -22.07 -9.84 -12.94
CA LEU A 184 -21.74 -9.12 -11.71
C LEU A 184 -20.95 -7.84 -12.01
N ASP A 185 -20.02 -7.89 -12.95
CA ASP A 185 -19.22 -6.72 -13.35
C ASP A 185 -20.08 -5.65 -14.02
N GLU A 186 -21.03 -6.04 -14.87
CA GLU A 186 -22.03 -5.12 -15.44
C GLU A 186 -22.77 -4.38 -14.33
N CYS A 187 -23.21 -5.11 -13.29
CA CYS A 187 -23.87 -4.50 -12.13
C CYS A 187 -22.95 -3.52 -11.39
N LEU A 188 -21.68 -3.88 -11.16
CA LEU A 188 -20.69 -2.98 -10.54
C LEU A 188 -20.44 -1.73 -11.38
N GLY A 189 -20.34 -1.86 -12.70
CA GLY A 189 -20.20 -0.74 -13.62
C GLY A 189 -21.42 0.20 -13.61
N GLU A 190 -22.63 -0.35 -13.51
CA GLU A 190 -23.87 0.44 -13.43
C GLU A 190 -24.03 1.21 -12.11
N LEU A 191 -23.38 0.75 -11.04
CA LEU A 191 -23.34 1.41 -9.72
C LEU A 191 -22.28 2.51 -9.65
N GLY A 192 -21.29 2.46 -10.56
CA GLY A 192 -20.14 3.35 -10.57
C GLY A 192 -20.50 4.83 -10.80
N SER A 193 -19.61 5.71 -10.36
CA SER A 193 -19.68 7.14 -10.63
C SER A 193 -18.36 7.69 -11.16
N THR A 194 -18.34 8.98 -11.51
CA THR A 194 -17.13 9.69 -11.94
C THR A 194 -16.27 10.18 -10.77
N ASP A 195 -16.67 9.93 -9.52
CA ASP A 195 -15.87 10.28 -8.35
C ASP A 195 -14.59 9.43 -8.31
N PRO A 196 -13.39 10.04 -8.23
CA PRO A 196 -12.13 9.31 -8.11
C PRO A 196 -12.13 8.31 -6.94
N TYR A 197 -12.84 8.62 -5.85
CA TYR A 197 -12.95 7.78 -4.66
C TYR A 197 -14.19 6.88 -4.64
N ASP A 198 -14.87 6.71 -5.78
CA ASP A 198 -16.01 5.79 -5.87
C ASP A 198 -15.62 4.35 -5.50
N PHE A 199 -16.35 3.77 -4.54
CA PHE A 199 -16.08 2.40 -4.09
C PHE A 199 -16.30 1.38 -5.21
N TRP A 200 -17.30 1.59 -6.07
CA TRP A 200 -17.63 0.65 -7.14
C TRP A 200 -16.56 0.60 -8.22
N ARG A 201 -15.94 1.75 -8.55
CA ARG A 201 -14.71 1.82 -9.36
C ARG A 201 -13.57 0.99 -8.77
N LEU A 202 -13.31 1.10 -7.47
CA LEU A 202 -12.29 0.30 -6.77
C LEU A 202 -12.64 -1.20 -6.79
N ALA A 203 -13.88 -1.56 -6.48
CA ALA A 203 -14.37 -2.93 -6.45
C ALA A 203 -14.21 -3.62 -7.82
N LEU A 204 -14.66 -2.98 -8.89
CA LEU A 204 -14.59 -3.48 -10.25
C LEU A 204 -13.13 -3.72 -10.70
N ASN A 205 -12.27 -2.72 -10.51
CA ASN A 205 -10.85 -2.82 -10.86
C ASN A 205 -10.14 -3.94 -10.09
N THR A 206 -10.53 -4.18 -8.83
CA THR A 206 -9.96 -5.25 -7.99
C THR A 206 -10.36 -6.63 -8.48
N VAL A 207 -11.65 -6.89 -8.75
CA VAL A 207 -12.08 -8.22 -9.23
C VAL A 207 -11.53 -8.52 -10.62
N TRP A 208 -11.37 -7.51 -11.47
CA TRP A 208 -10.71 -7.66 -12.77
C TRP A 208 -9.24 -8.06 -12.63
N ALA A 209 -8.47 -7.34 -11.81
CA ALA A 209 -7.07 -7.66 -11.56
C ALA A 209 -6.88 -9.09 -11.00
N LEU A 210 -7.75 -9.50 -10.07
CA LEU A 210 -7.70 -10.84 -9.48
C LEU A 210 -8.03 -11.96 -10.48
N ARG A 211 -8.97 -11.73 -11.41
CA ARG A 211 -9.29 -12.73 -12.44
C ARG A 211 -8.18 -12.85 -13.48
N GLU A 212 -7.65 -11.74 -13.98
CA GLU A 212 -6.52 -11.76 -14.91
C GLU A 212 -5.30 -12.49 -14.32
N ARG A 213 -5.08 -12.36 -13.00
CA ARG A 213 -4.06 -13.14 -12.30
C ARG A 213 -4.36 -14.64 -12.32
N GLY A 214 -5.59 -15.04 -11.99
CA GLY A 214 -5.99 -16.45 -11.99
C GLY A 214 -5.79 -17.10 -13.36
N ASP A 215 -6.07 -16.36 -14.43
CA ASP A 215 -5.87 -16.82 -15.81
C ASP A 215 -4.37 -16.95 -16.15
N ARG A 216 -3.52 -16.00 -15.72
CA ARG A 216 -2.05 -16.04 -15.94
C ARG A 216 -1.34 -17.15 -15.15
N GLN A 217 -1.83 -17.50 -13.97
CA GLN A 217 -1.27 -18.57 -13.12
C GLN A 217 -1.75 -19.99 -13.53
N GLY A 218 -2.47 -20.11 -14.66
CA GLY A 218 -2.76 -21.40 -15.27
C GLY A 218 -3.78 -22.26 -14.51
N GLY A 219 -4.77 -21.65 -13.85
CA GLY A 219 -5.91 -22.35 -13.25
C GLY A 219 -5.60 -23.36 -12.14
N ALA A 220 -4.34 -23.46 -11.70
CA ALA A 220 -3.87 -24.48 -10.77
C ALA A 220 -4.22 -24.19 -9.30
N GLU A 221 -4.55 -22.94 -8.96
CA GLU A 221 -4.96 -22.58 -7.60
C GLU A 221 -6.50 -22.43 -7.48
N PRO A 222 -7.19 -23.41 -6.87
CA PRO A 222 -8.62 -23.29 -6.57
C PRO A 222 -8.98 -22.14 -5.60
N ASP A 223 -8.00 -21.56 -4.89
CA ASP A 223 -8.23 -20.50 -3.90
C ASP A 223 -8.45 -19.10 -4.55
N GLY A 224 -7.91 -18.85 -5.76
CA GLY A 224 -8.07 -17.56 -6.44
C GLY A 224 -9.53 -17.21 -6.76
N HIS A 225 -10.33 -18.20 -7.17
CA HIS A 225 -11.78 -18.01 -7.35
C HIS A 225 -12.53 -17.89 -6.02
N ALA A 226 -12.03 -18.47 -4.93
CA ALA A 226 -12.66 -18.38 -3.62
C ALA A 226 -12.57 -16.96 -3.06
N ASP A 227 -11.43 -16.28 -3.19
CA ASP A 227 -11.26 -14.89 -2.79
C ASP A 227 -12.16 -13.94 -3.57
N ILE A 228 -12.28 -14.14 -4.88
CA ILE A 228 -13.16 -13.34 -5.73
C ILE A 228 -14.64 -13.55 -5.33
N LYS A 229 -15.06 -14.81 -5.11
CA LYS A 229 -16.41 -15.12 -4.60
C LYS A 229 -16.68 -14.46 -3.24
N ARG A 230 -15.70 -14.50 -2.31
CA ARG A 230 -15.79 -13.83 -0.99
C ARG A 230 -15.93 -12.31 -1.16
N LEU A 231 -15.22 -11.69 -2.10
CA LEU A 231 -15.34 -10.26 -2.38
C LEU A 231 -16.73 -9.89 -2.90
N TYR A 232 -17.25 -10.59 -3.91
CA TYR A 232 -18.62 -10.32 -4.38
C TYR A 232 -19.67 -10.51 -3.29
N ALA A 233 -19.50 -11.50 -2.40
CA ALA A 233 -20.38 -11.66 -1.24
C ALA A 233 -20.30 -10.47 -0.28
N ARG A 234 -19.10 -9.91 -0.04
CA ARG A 234 -18.92 -8.70 0.79
C ARG A 234 -19.49 -7.46 0.12
N PHE A 235 -19.36 -7.32 -1.19
CA PHE A 235 -19.97 -6.22 -1.95
C PHE A 235 -21.51 -6.24 -1.88
N ASN A 236 -22.12 -7.43 -1.76
CA ASN A 236 -23.56 -7.52 -1.51
C ASN A 236 -23.99 -6.87 -0.19
N LEU A 237 -23.13 -6.92 0.84
CA LEU A 237 -23.39 -6.23 2.11
C LEU A 237 -23.32 -4.72 1.94
N VAL A 238 -22.39 -4.21 1.12
CA VAL A 238 -22.30 -2.77 0.80
C VAL A 238 -23.53 -2.31 0.02
N LEU A 239 -24.05 -3.13 -0.89
CA LEU A 239 -25.33 -2.83 -1.58
C LEU A 239 -26.50 -2.73 -0.59
N ALA A 240 -26.53 -3.61 0.41
CA ALA A 240 -27.51 -3.52 1.47
C ALA A 240 -27.33 -2.23 2.28
N ASP A 241 -26.11 -1.84 2.63
CA ASP A 241 -25.83 -0.59 3.36
C ASP A 241 -26.22 0.65 2.53
N GLN A 242 -25.93 0.66 1.22
CA GLN A 242 -26.32 1.72 0.30
C GLN A 242 -27.85 1.84 0.20
N ALA A 243 -28.57 0.71 0.20
CA ALA A 243 -30.03 0.70 0.25
C ALA A 243 -30.59 1.28 1.56
N HIS A 244 -29.82 1.24 2.65
CA HIS A 244 -30.10 1.93 3.91
C HIS A 244 -29.51 3.35 3.96
N ALA A 245 -29.27 3.96 2.80
CA ALA A 245 -28.77 5.32 2.63
C ALA A 245 -27.34 5.57 3.15
N SER A 246 -26.49 4.54 3.22
CA SER A 246 -25.05 4.75 3.43
C SER A 246 -24.43 5.50 2.25
N THR A 247 -23.65 6.53 2.54
CA THR A 247 -22.94 7.35 1.55
C THR A 247 -21.47 6.97 1.39
N TYR A 248 -20.95 6.09 2.24
CA TYR A 248 -19.57 5.61 2.21
C TYR A 248 -19.50 4.11 2.42
N ALA A 249 -18.54 3.48 1.78
CA ALA A 249 -18.24 2.07 2.02
C ALA A 249 -17.54 1.89 3.39
N PRO A 250 -17.72 0.74 4.06
CA PRO A 250 -16.99 0.43 5.29
C PRO A 250 -15.48 0.51 5.09
N ARG A 251 -14.80 1.30 5.93
CA ARG A 251 -13.34 1.53 5.83
C ARG A 251 -12.52 0.25 5.78
N SER A 252 -12.87 -0.75 6.59
CA SER A 252 -12.17 -2.04 6.61
C SER A 252 -12.28 -2.78 5.27
N LEU A 253 -13.43 -2.68 4.60
CA LEU A 253 -13.62 -3.27 3.29
C LEU A 253 -12.85 -2.52 2.21
N VAL A 254 -12.90 -1.18 2.20
CA VAL A 254 -12.10 -0.34 1.30
C VAL A 254 -10.62 -0.71 1.41
N ARG A 255 -10.13 -0.79 2.64
CA ARG A 255 -8.74 -1.11 2.94
C ARG A 255 -8.36 -2.52 2.47
N ALA A 256 -9.20 -3.53 2.73
CA ALA A 256 -9.01 -4.89 2.26
C ALA A 256 -9.00 -4.99 0.72
N THR A 257 -9.97 -4.36 0.05
CA THR A 257 -10.07 -4.33 -1.41
C THR A 257 -8.86 -3.64 -2.04
N LEU A 258 -8.44 -2.51 -1.48
CA LEU A 258 -7.27 -1.77 -1.95
C LEU A 258 -5.97 -2.56 -1.80
N ALA A 259 -5.78 -3.26 -0.67
CA ALA A 259 -4.60 -4.09 -0.47
C ALA A 259 -4.53 -5.23 -1.50
N LEU A 260 -5.66 -5.88 -1.79
CA LEU A 260 -5.74 -6.93 -2.81
C LEU A 260 -5.42 -6.40 -4.21
N LEU A 261 -5.90 -5.21 -4.57
CA LEU A 261 -5.54 -4.57 -5.83
C LEU A 261 -4.04 -4.26 -5.88
N TRP A 262 -3.51 -3.62 -4.82
CA TRP A 262 -2.12 -3.15 -4.82
C TRP A 262 -1.08 -4.27 -4.82
N ARG A 263 -1.37 -5.39 -4.16
CA ARG A 263 -0.46 -6.54 -4.01
C ARG A 263 0.33 -6.85 -5.27
N ASP A 264 -0.37 -7.08 -6.37
CA ASP A 264 0.25 -7.60 -7.60
C ASP A 264 1.02 -6.49 -8.31
N PHE A 265 0.49 -5.27 -8.34
CA PHE A 265 1.18 -4.09 -8.87
C PHE A 265 2.42 -3.69 -8.06
N ALA A 266 2.43 -3.97 -6.76
CA ALA A 266 3.58 -3.71 -5.91
C ALA A 266 4.74 -4.67 -6.21
N LEU A 267 4.44 -5.96 -6.42
CA LEU A 267 5.43 -7.02 -6.64
C LEU A 267 5.89 -7.09 -8.10
N PHE A 268 4.96 -7.09 -9.05
CA PHE A 268 5.24 -7.38 -10.47
C PHE A 268 5.26 -6.13 -11.35
N GLY A 269 4.82 -5.00 -10.80
CA GLY A 269 4.67 -3.76 -11.54
C GLY A 269 3.43 -3.74 -12.44
N ALA A 270 3.23 -2.62 -13.12
CA ALA A 270 2.14 -2.38 -14.06
C ALA A 270 2.65 -2.37 -15.50
N THR A 271 1.80 -2.85 -16.41
CA THR A 271 1.96 -2.72 -17.86
C THR A 271 1.15 -1.52 -18.37
N PRO A 272 1.35 -1.06 -19.63
CA PRO A 272 0.55 0.02 -20.20
C PRO A 272 -0.96 -0.24 -20.19
N ASP A 273 -1.38 -1.50 -20.26
CA ASP A 273 -2.79 -1.90 -20.25
C ASP A 273 -3.42 -1.76 -18.86
N ASP A 274 -2.61 -1.62 -17.81
CA ASP A 274 -3.07 -1.46 -16.42
C ASP A 274 -3.29 0.00 -16.02
N ALA A 275 -3.24 0.95 -16.96
CA ALA A 275 -3.29 2.38 -16.66
C ALA A 275 -4.47 2.78 -15.76
N GLU A 276 -5.67 2.24 -16.03
CA GLU A 276 -6.87 2.54 -15.23
C GLU A 276 -6.73 2.08 -13.76
N ARG A 277 -6.14 0.89 -13.54
CA ARG A 277 -5.92 0.33 -12.19
C ARG A 277 -4.85 1.10 -11.45
N VAL A 278 -3.79 1.50 -12.16
CA VAL A 278 -2.74 2.34 -11.57
C VAL A 278 -3.30 3.70 -11.19
N ASP A 279 -4.21 4.27 -11.98
CA ASP A 279 -4.87 5.53 -11.62
C ASP A 279 -5.72 5.37 -10.35
N VAL A 280 -6.47 4.27 -10.19
CA VAL A 280 -7.15 3.96 -8.92
C VAL A 280 -6.16 3.90 -7.76
N LEU A 281 -5.07 3.15 -7.90
CA LEU A 281 -4.06 3.03 -6.84
C LEU A 281 -3.41 4.38 -6.49
N ARG A 282 -3.14 5.21 -7.50
CA ARG A 282 -2.61 6.56 -7.33
C ARG A 282 -3.57 7.45 -6.57
N ASP A 283 -4.88 7.36 -6.83
CA ASP A 283 -5.90 8.12 -6.11
C ASP A 283 -5.89 7.82 -4.60
N TYR A 284 -5.55 6.58 -4.22
CA TYR A 284 -5.33 6.16 -2.83
C TYR A 284 -3.87 6.29 -2.34
N GLY A 285 -3.00 6.98 -3.09
CA GLY A 285 -1.62 7.25 -2.68
C GLY A 285 -0.70 6.04 -2.67
N LEU A 286 -1.04 4.97 -3.39
CA LEU A 286 -0.22 3.77 -3.47
C LEU A 286 0.73 3.82 -4.67
N THR A 287 2.00 3.51 -4.41
CA THR A 287 3.05 3.52 -5.44
C THR A 287 3.09 2.21 -6.21
N VAL A 288 3.22 2.32 -7.53
CA VAL A 288 3.35 1.18 -8.46
C VAL A 288 4.62 1.39 -9.28
N ALA A 289 5.31 0.31 -9.61
CA ALA A 289 6.45 0.37 -10.51
C ALA A 289 5.96 0.03 -11.92
N TRP A 290 6.44 0.72 -12.94
CA TRP A 290 6.06 0.46 -14.33
C TRP A 290 7.12 -0.44 -14.97
N HIS A 291 6.73 -1.63 -15.45
CA HIS A 291 7.64 -2.61 -16.05
C HIS A 291 7.08 -3.13 -17.37
N ILE A 292 7.98 -3.55 -18.26
CA ILE A 292 7.61 -4.25 -19.49
C ILE A 292 7.35 -5.71 -19.13
N ALA A 293 6.07 -6.07 -18.98
CA ALA A 293 5.52 -7.43 -18.86
C ALA A 293 6.09 -8.34 -17.74
N GLY A 294 5.46 -8.31 -16.56
CA GLY A 294 5.71 -9.27 -15.49
C GLY A 294 5.22 -10.68 -15.82
N THR A 295 6.15 -11.59 -16.11
CA THR A 295 5.95 -13.05 -16.10
C THR A 295 6.81 -13.69 -14.99
N PRO A 296 6.47 -14.88 -14.46
CA PRO A 296 7.34 -15.57 -13.50
C PRO A 296 8.76 -15.83 -14.03
N ALA A 297 8.92 -15.96 -15.36
CA ALA A 297 10.23 -16.07 -16.00
C ALA A 297 11.00 -14.74 -15.98
N SER A 298 10.32 -13.60 -16.14
CA SER A 298 10.95 -12.28 -15.96
C SER A 298 11.30 -12.01 -14.50
N GLU A 299 10.55 -12.57 -13.55
CA GLU A 299 10.85 -12.50 -12.12
C GLU A 299 12.09 -13.32 -11.76
N ALA A 300 12.21 -14.56 -12.24
CA ALA A 300 13.41 -15.38 -12.03
C ALA A 300 14.67 -14.75 -12.67
N ALA A 301 14.56 -14.27 -13.91
CA ALA A 301 15.65 -13.56 -14.57
C ALA A 301 15.99 -12.23 -13.88
N TRP A 302 15.00 -11.60 -13.25
CA TRP A 302 15.16 -10.40 -12.44
C TRP A 302 15.86 -10.68 -11.11
N GLU A 303 15.51 -11.76 -10.41
CA GLU A 303 16.18 -12.18 -9.18
C GLU A 303 17.65 -12.54 -9.43
N GLU A 304 17.95 -13.25 -10.52
CA GLU A 304 19.32 -13.54 -10.96
C GLU A 304 20.11 -12.27 -11.28
N GLY A 305 19.52 -11.33 -12.05
CA GLY A 305 20.15 -10.05 -12.36
C GLY A 305 20.41 -9.19 -11.12
N ALA A 306 19.47 -9.18 -10.17
CA ALA A 306 19.63 -8.48 -8.90
C ALA A 306 20.69 -9.14 -8.00
N ALA A 307 20.82 -10.48 -8.02
CA ALA A 307 21.88 -11.23 -7.34
C ALA A 307 23.27 -10.87 -7.87
N GLN A 308 23.42 -10.84 -9.19
CA GLN A 308 24.67 -10.45 -9.82
C GLN A 308 25.06 -9.00 -9.51
N ALA A 309 24.10 -8.06 -9.55
CA ALA A 309 24.34 -6.66 -9.23
C ALA A 309 24.76 -6.44 -7.76
N ASN A 310 24.34 -7.31 -6.85
CA ASN A 310 24.74 -7.25 -5.44
C ASN A 310 26.15 -7.73 -5.18
N GLU A 311 26.55 -8.82 -5.85
CA GLU A 311 27.93 -9.29 -5.82
C GLU A 311 28.86 -8.20 -6.38
N ASP A 312 28.46 -7.55 -7.47
CA ASP A 312 29.22 -6.44 -8.06
C ASP A 312 29.25 -5.18 -7.17
N ALA A 313 28.14 -4.83 -6.52
CA ALA A 313 28.04 -3.68 -5.62
C ALA A 313 28.81 -3.89 -4.30
N THR A 314 28.78 -5.09 -3.74
CA THR A 314 29.54 -5.44 -2.52
C THR A 314 31.05 -5.41 -2.74
N HIS A 315 31.52 -5.60 -3.98
CA HIS A 315 32.94 -5.52 -4.32
C HIS A 315 33.45 -4.11 -4.66
N LYS A 316 32.59 -3.13 -4.98
CA LYS A 316 33.04 -1.82 -5.52
C LYS A 316 32.31 -0.57 -5.02
N SER A 317 31.19 -0.67 -4.30
CA SER A 317 30.37 0.51 -3.97
C SER A 317 30.55 1.01 -2.53
N ALA A 318 30.78 2.32 -2.37
CA ALA A 318 30.77 2.96 -1.06
C ALA A 318 29.35 2.89 -0.47
N THR A 319 29.24 2.43 0.78
CA THR A 319 27.98 2.42 1.54
C THR A 319 27.96 3.57 2.54
N ARG A 320 26.76 4.06 2.86
CA ARG A 320 26.54 5.15 3.81
C ARG A 320 25.57 4.70 4.90
N ASP A 321 25.94 4.94 6.15
CA ASP A 321 25.08 4.64 7.31
C ASP A 321 24.19 5.85 7.61
N LEU A 322 22.88 5.60 7.69
CA LEU A 322 21.79 6.55 7.96
C LEU A 322 21.03 6.09 9.20
N GLY A 323 21.67 6.22 10.38
CA GLY A 323 21.16 5.62 11.61
C GLY A 323 21.23 4.09 11.56
N VAL A 324 20.07 3.42 11.55
CA VAL A 324 19.98 1.94 11.49
C VAL A 324 20.03 1.38 10.07
N LEU A 325 19.89 2.25 9.06
CA LEU A 325 19.82 1.87 7.65
C LEU A 325 21.19 2.08 7.00
N ARG A 326 21.64 1.11 6.19
CA ARG A 326 22.83 1.23 5.35
C ARG A 326 22.44 1.22 3.90
N VAL A 327 22.74 2.29 3.17
CA VAL A 327 22.36 2.49 1.77
C VAL A 327 23.57 2.54 0.85
N ASN A 328 23.32 2.31 -0.44
CA ASN A 328 24.29 2.61 -1.50
C ASN A 328 24.51 4.14 -1.59
N ALA A 329 25.75 4.61 -1.44
CA ALA A 329 26.03 6.05 -1.41
C ALA A 329 25.65 6.74 -2.73
N THR A 330 26.01 6.16 -3.88
CA THR A 330 25.71 6.74 -5.19
C THR A 330 24.21 6.84 -5.46
N ALA A 331 23.46 5.77 -5.18
CA ALA A 331 22.01 5.77 -5.34
C ALA A 331 21.34 6.79 -4.40
N TYR A 332 21.87 6.94 -3.19
CA TYR A 332 21.38 7.89 -2.21
C TYR A 332 21.64 9.36 -2.62
N GLU A 333 22.84 9.69 -3.12
CA GLU A 333 23.15 11.05 -3.60
C GLU A 333 22.31 11.42 -4.82
N ASN A 334 22.11 10.49 -5.77
CA ASN A 334 21.22 10.70 -6.92
C ASN A 334 19.77 10.97 -6.46
N PHE A 335 19.31 10.22 -5.47
CA PHE A 335 18.00 10.44 -4.86
C PHE A 335 17.90 11.83 -4.23
N LEU A 336 18.87 12.25 -3.41
CA LEU A 336 18.87 13.57 -2.78
C LEU A 336 18.76 14.70 -3.80
N GLN A 337 19.54 14.63 -4.89
CA GLN A 337 19.50 15.63 -5.95
C GLN A 337 18.11 15.75 -6.60
N SER A 338 17.43 14.62 -6.84
CA SER A 338 16.07 14.60 -7.39
C SER A 338 14.98 15.00 -6.38
N ALA A 339 15.21 14.67 -5.10
CA ALA A 339 14.27 14.90 -4.01
C ALA A 339 14.19 16.39 -3.64
N GLU A 340 15.32 17.10 -3.66
CA GLU A 340 15.40 18.52 -3.32
C GLU A 340 14.49 19.37 -4.22
N ALA A 341 14.58 19.20 -5.54
CA ALA A 341 13.72 19.90 -6.49
C ALA A 341 12.22 19.59 -6.30
N SER A 342 11.89 18.33 -5.96
CA SER A 342 10.51 17.92 -5.69
C SER A 342 9.97 18.56 -4.42
N ILE A 343 10.78 18.63 -3.37
CA ILE A 343 10.41 19.22 -2.07
C ILE A 343 10.28 20.73 -2.14
N GLU A 344 11.17 21.41 -2.86
CA GLU A 344 11.07 22.86 -3.08
C GLU A 344 9.74 23.21 -3.74
N GLY A 345 9.36 22.50 -4.81
CA GLY A 345 8.07 22.69 -5.47
C GLY A 345 6.86 22.35 -4.58
N LEU A 346 6.98 21.38 -3.67
CA LEU A 346 5.93 21.06 -2.70
C LEU A 346 5.74 22.16 -1.65
N VAL A 347 6.84 22.71 -1.14
CA VAL A 347 6.84 23.81 -0.17
C VAL A 347 6.30 25.08 -0.81
N GLU A 348 6.83 25.48 -1.97
CA GLU A 348 6.37 26.66 -2.71
C GLU A 348 4.87 26.59 -2.98
N ARG A 349 4.36 25.41 -3.36
CA ARG A 349 2.93 25.22 -3.59
C ARG A 349 2.09 25.35 -2.31
N GLY A 350 2.57 24.81 -1.19
CA GLY A 350 1.93 24.98 0.10
C GLY A 350 1.85 26.45 0.52
N THR A 351 2.95 27.18 0.41
CA THR A 351 3.02 28.60 0.75
C THR A 351 2.11 29.43 -0.15
N LYS A 352 2.13 29.19 -1.47
CA LYS A 352 1.23 29.87 -2.41
C LYS A 352 -0.23 29.59 -2.10
N ALA A 353 -0.59 28.35 -1.78
CA ALA A 353 -1.95 27.98 -1.39
C ALA A 353 -2.41 28.67 -0.11
N SER A 354 -1.52 28.82 0.87
CA SER A 354 -1.76 29.54 2.12
C SER A 354 -1.99 31.04 1.89
N GLU A 355 -1.21 31.65 0.97
CA GLU A 355 -1.32 33.06 0.61
C GLU A 355 -2.58 33.37 -0.22
N THR A 356 -2.93 32.53 -1.19
CA THR A 356 -4.09 32.75 -2.08
C THR A 356 -5.40 32.24 -1.51
N GLY A 357 -5.34 31.34 -0.51
CA GLY A 357 -6.51 30.66 0.06
C GLY A 357 -7.22 29.70 -0.90
N THR A 358 -6.65 29.45 -2.07
CA THR A 358 -7.22 28.60 -3.14
C THR A 358 -6.12 27.73 -3.74
N VAL A 359 -6.47 26.50 -4.13
CA VAL A 359 -5.55 25.57 -4.80
C VAL A 359 -6.15 25.15 -6.12
N ASP A 360 -5.44 25.43 -7.22
CA ASP A 360 -5.78 24.90 -8.53
C ASP A 360 -5.64 23.37 -8.54
N ALA A 361 -6.69 22.67 -9.01
CA ALA A 361 -6.72 21.21 -9.03
C ALA A 361 -5.56 20.62 -9.83
N SER A 362 -5.19 21.24 -10.95
CA SER A 362 -4.07 20.75 -11.78
C SER A 362 -2.75 20.87 -11.02
N ALA A 363 -2.51 21.99 -10.35
CA ALA A 363 -1.32 22.21 -9.52
C ALA A 363 -1.25 21.23 -8.34
N ALA A 364 -2.38 20.93 -7.70
CA ALA A 364 -2.46 19.93 -6.64
C ALA A 364 -2.10 18.52 -7.14
N LEU A 365 -2.58 18.12 -8.33
CA LEU A 365 -2.20 16.85 -8.96
C LEU A 365 -0.71 16.78 -9.27
N HIS A 366 -0.10 17.86 -9.75
CA HIS A 366 1.36 17.90 -9.96
C HIS A 366 2.14 17.72 -8.64
N SER A 367 1.66 18.29 -7.52
CA SER A 367 2.25 18.04 -6.19
C SER A 367 2.09 16.60 -5.75
N ALA A 368 0.92 16.00 -6.00
CA ALA A 368 0.69 14.61 -5.70
C ALA A 368 1.67 13.69 -6.47
N ASP A 369 1.88 13.96 -7.75
CA ASP A 369 2.79 13.16 -8.59
C ASP A 369 4.27 13.35 -8.21
N ALA A 370 4.66 14.56 -7.79
CA ALA A 370 5.98 14.80 -7.21
C ALA A 370 6.18 14.00 -5.91
N SER A 371 5.20 14.03 -5.01
CA SER A 371 5.23 13.28 -3.75
C SER A 371 5.26 11.76 -3.99
N HIS A 372 4.49 11.27 -4.95
CA HIS A 372 4.47 9.87 -5.35
C HIS A 372 5.81 9.38 -5.88
N ARG A 373 6.46 10.16 -6.76
CA ARG A 373 7.81 9.82 -7.28
C ARG A 373 8.84 9.78 -6.16
N LEU A 374 8.77 10.75 -5.25
CA LEU A 374 9.63 10.81 -4.07
C LEU A 374 9.43 9.59 -3.16
N GLY A 375 8.18 9.22 -2.88
CA GLY A 375 7.83 8.05 -2.08
C GLY A 375 8.28 6.74 -2.72
N ALA A 376 8.09 6.59 -4.03
CA ALA A 376 8.56 5.42 -4.78
C ALA A 376 10.08 5.28 -4.74
N ALA A 377 10.83 6.38 -4.91
CA ALA A 377 12.30 6.37 -4.84
C ALA A 377 12.81 6.12 -3.41
N ALA A 378 12.18 6.73 -2.41
CA ALA A 378 12.49 6.47 -1.00
C ALA A 378 12.23 5.00 -0.61
N CYS A 379 11.14 4.42 -1.11
CA CYS A 379 10.78 3.02 -0.91
C CYS A 379 11.83 2.08 -1.54
N ALA A 380 12.27 2.38 -2.77
CA ALA A 380 13.35 1.65 -3.44
C ALA A 380 14.68 1.72 -2.68
N LEU A 381 14.97 2.83 -1.99
CA LEU A 381 16.16 2.97 -1.13
C LEU A 381 16.00 2.41 0.29
N GLY A 382 14.85 1.85 0.66
CA GLY A 382 14.61 1.34 2.01
C GLY A 382 14.33 2.41 3.08
N LEU A 383 14.10 3.67 2.68
CA LEU A 383 13.80 4.80 3.57
C LEU A 383 12.31 4.78 3.97
N GLY A 384 11.91 3.83 4.82
CA GLY A 384 10.50 3.53 5.13
C GLY A 384 9.69 4.72 5.65
N HIS A 385 10.21 5.50 6.60
CA HIS A 385 9.51 6.68 7.14
C HIS A 385 9.36 7.80 6.11
N VAL A 386 10.39 8.02 5.29
CA VAL A 386 10.36 9.02 4.19
C VAL A 386 9.33 8.61 3.15
N ALA A 387 9.32 7.33 2.77
CA ALA A 387 8.36 6.77 1.83
C ALA A 387 6.92 6.92 2.34
N LEU A 388 6.67 6.55 3.60
CA LEU A 388 5.34 6.66 4.20
C LEU A 388 4.84 8.12 4.24
N LEU A 389 5.69 9.06 4.66
CA LEU A 389 5.32 10.47 4.71
C LEU A 389 5.06 11.04 3.31
N ALA A 390 5.92 10.71 2.33
CA ALA A 390 5.76 11.15 0.94
C ALA A 390 4.48 10.58 0.30
N ASP A 391 4.18 9.29 0.50
CA ASP A 391 2.96 8.65 0.00
C ASP A 391 1.70 9.29 0.61
N THR A 392 1.73 9.52 1.93
CA THR A 392 0.63 10.17 2.66
C THR A 392 0.44 11.62 2.21
N LEU A 393 1.54 12.35 1.97
CA LEU A 393 1.52 13.70 1.41
C LEU A 393 0.95 13.73 -0.02
N GLY A 394 1.30 12.75 -0.84
CA GLY A 394 0.75 12.61 -2.19
C GLY A 394 -0.75 12.40 -2.16
N LEU A 395 -1.24 11.50 -1.31
CA LEU A 395 -2.68 11.28 -1.10
C LEU A 395 -3.40 12.54 -0.64
N ALA A 396 -2.81 13.27 0.31
CA ALA A 396 -3.34 14.55 0.78
C ALA A 396 -3.50 15.57 -0.35
N TRP A 397 -2.49 15.73 -1.21
CA TRP A 397 -2.58 16.63 -2.37
C TRP A 397 -3.62 16.18 -3.40
N ARG A 398 -3.81 14.87 -3.62
CA ARG A 398 -4.91 14.37 -4.47
C ARG A 398 -6.27 14.67 -3.88
N ARG A 399 -6.44 14.50 -2.58
CA ARG A 399 -7.68 14.86 -1.88
C ARG A 399 -7.96 16.36 -2.03
N VAL A 400 -6.95 17.21 -1.91
CA VAL A 400 -7.06 18.65 -2.20
C VAL A 400 -7.42 18.90 -3.66
N ALA A 401 -6.84 18.18 -4.62
CA ALA A 401 -7.18 18.34 -6.04
C ALA A 401 -8.65 17.99 -6.35
N HIS A 402 -9.16 16.91 -5.76
CA HIS A 402 -10.50 16.41 -6.06
C HIS A 402 -11.62 17.06 -5.22
N HIS A 403 -11.29 17.62 -4.06
CA HIS A 403 -12.28 18.15 -3.11
C HIS A 403 -11.92 19.52 -2.52
N GLY A 404 -10.86 20.18 -3.01
CA GLY A 404 -10.39 21.48 -2.52
C GLY A 404 -11.14 22.69 -3.08
N GLU A 405 -11.95 22.52 -4.12
CA GLU A 405 -12.70 23.64 -4.71
C GLU A 405 -14.03 23.88 -3.99
N ALA A 406 -14.18 25.09 -3.43
CA ALA A 406 -15.49 25.71 -3.29
C ALA A 406 -15.98 26.07 -4.71
N ARG A 407 -17.11 25.50 -5.13
CA ARG A 407 -17.67 25.76 -6.46
C ARG A 407 -17.86 27.28 -6.69
N PRO A 408 -17.42 27.84 -7.83
CA PRO A 408 -17.68 29.24 -8.13
C PRO A 408 -19.18 29.46 -8.30
N GLY A 409 -19.80 30.14 -7.34
CA GLY A 409 -21.23 30.46 -7.33
C GLY A 409 -21.92 30.28 -5.97
N GLU A 410 -21.33 29.52 -5.04
CA GLU A 410 -21.89 29.35 -3.69
C GLU A 410 -21.38 30.48 -2.77
N HIS A 411 -22.24 31.50 -2.56
CA HIS A 411 -22.05 32.47 -1.48
C HIS A 411 -22.21 31.75 -0.15
N HIS A 412 -21.11 31.28 0.44
CA HIS A 412 -21.11 30.74 1.79
C HIS A 412 -21.07 31.87 2.82
N ASP A 413 -22.26 32.32 3.21
CA ASP A 413 -22.47 33.16 4.39
C ASP A 413 -22.57 32.25 5.65
N SER A 414 -21.53 31.46 5.90
CA SER A 414 -21.28 30.74 7.16
C SER A 414 -19.92 30.04 7.06
N GLY A 415 -19.00 30.34 7.97
CA GLY A 415 -17.58 29.94 7.92
C GLY A 415 -17.26 28.45 8.11
N ASP A 416 -18.05 27.53 7.57
CA ASP A 416 -17.93 26.08 7.85
C ASP A 416 -17.70 25.18 6.61
N THR A 417 -17.57 25.74 5.39
CA THR A 417 -17.19 25.00 4.18
C THR A 417 -15.88 25.51 3.57
N ARG A 418 -14.81 25.50 4.39
CA ARG A 418 -13.45 25.55 3.82
C ARG A 418 -13.11 24.18 3.23
N GLY A 419 -12.71 24.16 1.96
CA GLY A 419 -12.06 23.01 1.34
C GLY A 419 -10.85 22.52 2.15
N LEU A 420 -10.33 21.33 1.84
CA LEU A 420 -9.22 20.72 2.59
C LEU A 420 -8.02 21.69 2.70
N ASP A 421 -7.55 21.93 3.93
CA ASP A 421 -6.52 22.91 4.27
C ASP A 421 -5.13 22.51 3.74
N ALA A 422 -4.60 23.29 2.80
CA ALA A 422 -3.28 23.10 2.21
C ALA A 422 -2.11 23.34 3.19
N ALA A 423 -2.35 23.96 4.35
CA ALA A 423 -1.32 24.18 5.37
C ALA A 423 -0.86 22.87 6.03
N VAL A 424 -1.70 21.82 6.06
CA VAL A 424 -1.29 20.51 6.58
C VAL A 424 -0.28 19.83 5.63
N PRO A 425 -0.54 19.72 4.30
CA PRO A 425 0.47 19.33 3.31
C PRO A 425 1.77 20.14 3.36
N GLU A 426 1.69 21.47 3.51
CA GLU A 426 2.87 22.35 3.58
C GLU A 426 3.78 22.00 4.76
N ARG A 427 3.20 21.87 5.97
CA ARG A 427 3.96 21.47 7.17
C ARG A 427 4.59 20.08 7.01
N ALA A 428 3.90 19.16 6.34
CA ALA A 428 4.44 17.84 6.05
C ALA A 428 5.59 17.89 5.03
N ALA A 429 5.52 18.75 4.01
CA ALA A 429 6.62 18.97 3.07
C ALA A 429 7.87 19.53 3.76
N HIS A 430 7.70 20.46 4.71
CA HIS A 430 8.81 20.95 5.55
C HIS A 430 9.41 19.87 6.45
N MET A 431 8.58 19.00 7.04
CA MET A 431 9.07 17.85 7.81
C MET A 431 9.89 16.90 6.92
N LEU A 432 9.38 16.59 5.72
CA LEU A 432 10.07 15.74 4.75
C LEU A 432 11.44 16.33 4.37
N ARG A 433 11.50 17.64 4.14
CA ARG A 433 12.76 18.37 3.92
C ARG A 433 13.73 18.19 5.10
N SER A 434 13.24 18.37 6.32
CA SER A 434 14.04 18.21 7.54
C SER A 434 14.60 16.79 7.68
N MET A 435 13.78 15.77 7.43
CA MET A 435 14.20 14.36 7.46
C MET A 435 15.32 14.09 6.45
N LEU A 436 15.20 14.62 5.22
CA LEU A 436 16.25 14.44 4.21
C LEU A 436 17.54 15.19 4.55
N HIS A 437 17.47 16.40 5.11
CA HIS A 437 18.67 17.09 5.57
C HIS A 437 19.37 16.38 6.74
N GLN A 438 18.61 15.79 7.67
CA GLN A 438 19.17 14.95 8.73
C GLN A 438 19.92 13.75 8.13
N ALA A 439 19.28 13.04 7.20
CA ALA A 439 19.89 11.90 6.53
C ALA A 439 21.14 12.33 5.71
N ALA A 440 21.08 13.46 5.01
CA ALA A 440 22.20 14.03 4.27
C ALA A 440 23.35 14.50 5.18
N ALA A 441 23.08 14.76 6.46
CA ALA A 441 24.10 15.03 7.49
C ALA A 441 24.62 13.74 8.17
N GLY A 442 24.14 12.55 7.79
CA GLY A 442 24.48 11.29 8.45
C GLY A 442 23.79 11.09 9.80
N ILE A 443 22.77 11.91 10.11
CA ILE A 443 21.95 11.79 11.32
C ILE A 443 20.75 10.90 11.00
N ALA A 444 20.37 10.04 11.94
CA ALA A 444 19.15 9.24 11.80
C ALA A 444 17.93 10.17 11.59
N PRO A 445 17.17 10.02 10.49
CA PRO A 445 16.02 10.88 10.25
C PRO A 445 14.94 10.64 11.31
N SER A 446 14.26 11.70 11.73
CA SER A 446 13.08 11.59 12.59
C SER A 446 11.97 10.77 11.90
N ASP A 447 11.12 10.09 12.68
CA ASP A 447 10.05 9.23 12.13
C ASP A 447 8.89 10.00 11.46
N GLY A 448 8.85 11.34 11.57
CA GLY A 448 7.81 12.18 10.96
C GLY A 448 6.40 11.90 11.48
N ARG A 449 6.24 11.17 12.58
CA ARG A 449 4.96 10.59 13.02
C ARG A 449 3.86 11.63 13.23
N ALA A 450 4.21 12.79 13.79
CA ALA A 450 3.25 13.87 14.00
C ALA A 450 2.65 14.38 12.68
N SER A 451 3.47 14.51 11.63
CA SER A 451 3.02 14.93 10.30
C SER A 451 2.18 13.85 9.63
N VAL A 452 2.56 12.57 9.75
CA VAL A 452 1.75 11.44 9.26
C VAL A 452 0.37 11.44 9.93
N VAL A 453 0.30 11.55 11.26
CA VAL A 453 -0.98 11.59 11.99
C VAL A 453 -1.86 12.77 11.57
N ALA A 454 -1.26 13.95 11.38
CA ALA A 454 -1.99 15.14 10.93
C ALA A 454 -2.56 14.97 9.52
N LEU A 455 -1.76 14.45 8.59
CA LEU A 455 -2.21 14.14 7.23
C LEU A 455 -3.29 13.06 7.24
N THR A 456 -3.11 11.96 7.97
CA THR A 456 -4.10 10.89 8.10
C THR A 456 -5.43 11.42 8.59
N SER A 457 -5.42 12.26 9.63
CA SER A 457 -6.63 12.88 10.18
C SER A 457 -7.35 13.77 9.17
N MET A 458 -6.61 14.44 8.28
CA MET A 458 -7.17 15.23 7.19
C MET A 458 -7.73 14.35 6.06
N ILE A 459 -6.97 13.33 5.65
CA ILE A 459 -7.32 12.42 4.54
C ILE A 459 -8.59 11.63 4.86
N GLU A 460 -8.65 11.06 6.07
CA GLU A 460 -9.71 10.15 6.50
C GLU A 460 -11.01 10.86 6.90
N ARG A 461 -11.00 12.19 6.92
CA ARG A 461 -12.22 12.98 7.18
C ARG A 461 -13.18 12.86 5.98
N PRO A 462 -14.42 12.40 6.16
CA PRO A 462 -15.42 12.42 5.10
C PRO A 462 -15.69 13.86 4.65
N VAL A 463 -15.75 14.09 3.33
CA VAL A 463 -16.13 15.39 2.75
C VAL A 463 -17.63 15.36 2.47
N ALA A 464 -18.39 16.34 2.95
CA ALA A 464 -19.83 16.40 2.76
C ALA A 464 -20.20 16.24 1.27
N LEU A 465 -20.95 15.18 0.95
CA LEU A 465 -21.46 14.98 -0.40
C LEU A 465 -22.69 15.87 -0.59
N ALA A 466 -22.68 16.70 -1.64
CA ALA A 466 -23.89 17.37 -2.11
C ALA A 466 -24.88 16.28 -2.56
N ARG A 467 -26.02 16.17 -1.87
CA ARG A 467 -27.06 15.18 -2.15
C ARG A 467 -27.89 15.56 -3.36
#